data_AF-A0A9D9H171-F1
#
_entry.id   AF-A0A9D9H171-F1
#
_cell.length_a   1.000
_cell.length_b   1.000
_cell.length_c   1.000
_cell.angle_alpha   90.00
_cell.angle_beta   90.00
_cell.angle_gamma   90.00
#
_symmetry.space_group_name_H-M   'P 1'
#
loop_
_entity.id
_entity.type
_entity.pdbx_description
1 polymer ?
#
loop_
_entity_poly.entity_id
_entity_poly.type
_entity_poly.pdbx_seq_one_letter_code
_entity_poly.pdbx_strand_id
1 'polypeptide(L)'
;MEAFLAYLGYSAIGIAIFHLFFKLLLSKEKSFRLNRAFILASVLLPLVLPCIHLEMNFLTESPSGIATWEFLQANPSPTPSPDLKGSTSSEPISIPILSAIYIIGAVLCLFHIGILPCRALRKLISKGKLMEKQEGIRIFAVPENIPSMSWFHFVLLPEGQGKSINPHILQHEKAHIRLGHSYDLILMDLVCLLQWFNPFVWLFLKELKAVHEYEADAAVLQSGADAKDYQYLLIEETTGRDRYHLAHSFNTNLKKRLTMIQKKKSSKWIYAKALYMIPLLAASLIAFARQPEVPASMVSTTIKPESQTAKAMPTMEATTHPAAQTEQEAFSSRAMEEEPVRVIPDKRPQYPEGFLDWLSQEIKYPESLRDAGAEATVYVGFIVRKDGGLGDIKPMKLQITGQKADVDYSLFEKEAVRVLSQSPKWIPGEQKGEKIDVQYALPIRFSIPKDSESK
;
A
#
# COMPACT_ATOMS: atom_id res chain seq x y z
N MET A 1 2.04 -14.75 15.78
CA MET A 1 1.55 -13.44 16.27
C MET A 1 2.13 -12.28 15.50
N GLU A 2 3.45 -12.24 15.27
CA GLU A 2 4.10 -11.17 14.49
C GLU A 2 3.50 -10.95 13.09
N ALA A 3 3.44 -12.01 12.27
CA ALA A 3 2.82 -11.93 10.94
C ALA A 3 1.35 -11.47 10.96
N PHE A 4 0.59 -11.83 12.01
CA PHE A 4 -0.79 -11.41 12.19
C PHE A 4 -0.92 -9.92 12.56
N LEU A 5 -0.03 -9.41 13.42
CA LEU A 5 -0.01 -7.98 13.77
C LEU A 5 0.47 -7.12 12.60
N ALA A 6 1.49 -7.57 11.85
CA ALA A 6 1.92 -6.93 10.61
C ALA A 6 0.77 -6.89 9.60
N TYR A 7 0.06 -8.01 9.42
CA TYR A 7 -1.15 -8.10 8.61
C TYR A 7 -2.24 -7.09 9.01
N LEU A 8 -2.53 -6.96 10.31
CA LEU A 8 -3.48 -5.98 10.79
C LEU A 8 -3.03 -4.54 10.53
N GLY A 9 -1.73 -4.25 10.63
CA GLY A 9 -1.16 -2.95 10.29
C GLY A 9 -1.32 -2.61 8.81
N TYR A 10 -1.00 -3.56 7.93
CA TYR A 10 -1.16 -3.42 6.48
C TYR A 10 -2.62 -3.18 6.07
N SER A 11 -3.55 -3.99 6.58
CA SER A 11 -4.98 -3.78 6.33
C SER A 11 -5.47 -2.46 6.90
N ALA A 12 -4.94 -2.00 8.04
CA ALA A 12 -5.29 -0.69 8.62
C ALA A 12 -4.93 0.48 7.68
N ILE A 13 -3.77 0.43 7.04
CA ILE A 13 -3.34 1.42 6.04
C ILE A 13 -4.28 1.41 4.84
N GLY A 14 -4.64 0.22 4.34
CA GLY A 14 -5.61 0.09 3.25
C GLY A 14 -6.96 0.72 3.57
N ILE A 15 -7.51 0.44 4.76
CA ILE A 15 -8.77 1.04 5.24
C ILE A 15 -8.65 2.57 5.32
N ALA A 16 -7.52 3.10 5.78
CA ALA A 16 -7.29 4.54 5.88
C ALA A 16 -7.33 5.23 4.50
N ILE A 17 -6.64 4.64 3.52
CA ILE A 17 -6.62 5.12 2.14
C ILE A 17 -8.04 5.09 1.54
N PHE A 18 -8.76 3.98 1.72
CA PHE A 18 -10.14 3.88 1.23
C PHE A 18 -11.08 4.87 1.90
N HIS A 19 -10.92 5.12 3.20
CA HIS A 19 -11.70 6.13 3.91
C HIS A 19 -11.46 7.52 3.34
N LEU A 20 -10.20 7.89 3.11
CA LEU A 20 -9.86 9.19 2.54
C LEU A 20 -10.49 9.36 1.15
N PHE A 21 -10.38 8.34 0.29
CA PHE A 21 -11.01 8.34 -1.02
C PHE A 21 -12.53 8.53 -0.91
N PHE A 22 -13.20 7.72 -0.08
CA PHE A 22 -14.63 7.84 0.15
C PHE A 22 -15.01 9.25 0.59
N LYS A 23 -14.27 9.79 1.55
CA LYS A 23 -14.55 11.09 2.16
C LYS A 23 -14.49 12.21 1.13
N LEU A 24 -13.48 12.18 0.25
CA LEU A 24 -13.25 13.22 -0.75
C LEU A 24 -14.23 13.14 -1.93
N LEU A 25 -14.55 11.93 -2.40
CA LEU A 25 -15.21 11.74 -3.69
C LEU A 25 -16.69 11.33 -3.60
N LEU A 26 -17.06 10.49 -2.62
CA LEU A 26 -18.38 9.85 -2.56
C LEU A 26 -19.25 10.29 -1.38
N SER A 27 -18.67 10.70 -0.24
CA SER A 27 -19.42 10.94 1.01
C SER A 27 -20.53 11.99 0.89
N LYS A 28 -20.41 12.91 -0.07
CA LYS A 28 -21.41 13.97 -0.30
C LYS A 28 -22.48 13.56 -1.32
N GLU A 29 -22.38 12.43 -1.99
CA GLU A 29 -23.27 12.06 -3.08
C GLU A 29 -24.59 11.45 -2.58
N LYS A 30 -25.69 11.63 -3.35
CA LYS A 30 -27.05 11.16 -2.98
C LYS A 30 -27.32 9.69 -3.36
N SER A 31 -26.33 8.99 -3.93
CA SER A 31 -26.46 7.56 -4.22
C SER A 31 -26.15 6.73 -2.96
N PHE A 32 -27.14 6.61 -2.09
CA PHE A 32 -26.95 5.98 -0.77
C PHE A 32 -26.57 4.51 -0.86
N ARG A 33 -27.20 3.75 -1.77
CA ARG A 33 -26.88 2.34 -2.00
C ARG A 33 -25.44 2.13 -2.44
N LEU A 34 -24.93 2.99 -3.33
CA LEU A 34 -23.54 2.92 -3.77
C LEU A 34 -22.60 3.27 -2.63
N ASN A 35 -22.91 4.33 -1.85
CA ASN A 35 -22.11 4.72 -0.70
C ASN A 35 -22.07 3.60 0.36
N ARG A 36 -23.19 2.95 0.64
CA ARG A 36 -23.28 1.80 1.56
C ARG A 36 -22.41 0.64 1.07
N ALA A 37 -22.62 0.20 -0.18
CA ALA A 37 -21.83 -0.88 -0.78
C ALA A 37 -20.33 -0.56 -0.78
N PHE A 38 -19.98 0.68 -1.08
CA PHE A 38 -18.60 1.15 -1.06
C PHE A 38 -17.97 1.06 0.32
N ILE A 39 -18.65 1.56 1.36
CA ILE A 39 -18.12 1.56 2.73
C ILE A 39 -17.88 0.11 3.18
N LEU A 40 -18.85 -0.78 2.95
CA LEU A 40 -18.74 -2.19 3.33
C LEU A 40 -17.59 -2.88 2.57
N ALA A 41 -17.48 -2.65 1.26
CA ALA A 41 -16.39 -3.19 0.45
C ALA A 41 -15.02 -2.63 0.89
N SER A 42 -14.93 -1.34 1.22
CA SER A 42 -13.68 -0.67 1.62
C SER A 42 -13.11 -1.18 2.94
N VAL A 43 -13.96 -1.70 3.81
CA VAL A 43 -13.56 -2.25 5.10
C VAL A 43 -13.25 -3.75 4.98
N LEU A 44 -14.05 -4.49 4.19
CA LEU A 44 -13.85 -5.92 3.98
C LEU A 44 -12.64 -6.23 3.08
N LEU A 45 -12.45 -5.45 2.01
CA LEU A 45 -11.50 -5.80 0.98
C LEU A 45 -10.05 -5.78 1.49
N PRO A 46 -9.52 -4.73 2.17
CA PRO A 46 -8.21 -4.79 2.82
C PRO A 46 -8.03 -5.94 3.82
N LEU A 47 -9.13 -6.41 4.41
CA LEU A 47 -9.14 -7.51 5.38
C LEU A 47 -9.25 -8.89 4.72
N VAL A 48 -9.49 -8.96 3.41
CA VAL A 48 -9.55 -10.24 2.67
C VAL A 48 -8.41 -10.32 1.66
N LEU A 49 -7.98 -9.19 1.08
CA LEU A 49 -6.96 -9.14 0.03
C LEU A 49 -5.69 -9.92 0.36
N PRO A 50 -5.06 -9.77 1.54
CA PRO A 50 -3.82 -10.49 1.81
C PRO A 50 -4.02 -11.96 2.19
N CYS A 51 -5.27 -12.42 2.39
CA CYS A 51 -5.60 -13.85 2.48
C CYS A 51 -5.75 -14.51 1.11
N ILE A 52 -5.93 -13.71 0.05
CA ILE A 52 -5.93 -14.23 -1.31
C ILE A 52 -4.47 -14.38 -1.73
N HIS A 53 -3.98 -15.62 -1.75
CA HIS A 53 -2.73 -15.98 -2.39
C HIS A 53 -2.87 -15.79 -3.91
N LEU A 54 -2.86 -14.53 -4.37
CA LEU A 54 -2.66 -14.26 -5.78
C LEU A 54 -1.19 -14.56 -6.08
N GLU A 55 -0.94 -15.80 -6.50
CA GLU A 55 0.18 -16.12 -7.36
C GLU A 55 -0.02 -15.36 -8.67
N MET A 56 0.33 -14.08 -8.68
CA MET A 56 0.44 -13.36 -9.93
C MET A 56 1.67 -13.92 -10.64
N ASN A 57 1.46 -14.96 -11.42
CA ASN A 57 2.34 -15.33 -12.52
C ASN A 57 2.23 -14.26 -13.61
N PHE A 58 2.54 -13.00 -13.26
CA PHE A 58 3.20 -12.18 -14.26
C PHE A 58 4.45 -12.96 -14.65
N LEU A 59 4.82 -12.90 -15.93
CA LEU A 59 6.13 -13.34 -16.38
C LEU A 59 7.19 -12.41 -15.75
N THR A 60 7.32 -12.47 -14.42
CA THR A 60 8.44 -11.99 -13.64
C THR A 60 9.54 -13.03 -13.85
N GLU A 61 10.14 -13.00 -15.03
CA GLU A 61 11.60 -12.97 -15.02
C GLU A 61 11.96 -11.67 -14.30
N SER A 62 12.05 -11.73 -12.97
CA SER A 62 12.55 -10.61 -12.19
C SER A 62 13.86 -10.16 -12.84
N PRO A 63 14.07 -8.86 -13.09
CA PRO A 63 15.42 -8.35 -13.19
C PRO A 63 16.07 -8.65 -11.84
N SER A 64 16.85 -9.72 -11.79
CA SER A 64 17.81 -10.01 -10.73
C SER A 64 18.72 -8.80 -10.62
N GLY A 65 18.35 -7.85 -9.76
CA GLY A 65 19.01 -6.55 -9.70
C GLY A 65 18.35 -5.48 -8.83
N ILE A 66 17.11 -5.67 -8.38
CA ILE A 66 16.59 -4.88 -7.25
C ILE A 66 16.79 -5.72 -6.00
N ALA A 67 17.84 -5.42 -5.25
CA ALA A 67 17.99 -5.92 -3.89
C ALA A 67 16.75 -5.49 -3.09
N THR A 68 15.86 -6.46 -2.81
CA THR A 68 14.81 -6.28 -1.82
C THR A 68 15.47 -5.96 -0.48
N TRP A 69 14.82 -5.14 0.35
CA TRP A 69 15.37 -4.68 1.62
C TRP A 69 15.78 -5.83 2.57
N GLU A 70 15.30 -7.06 2.33
CA GLU A 70 15.69 -8.30 3.00
C GLU A 70 17.11 -8.77 2.67
N PHE A 71 17.62 -8.53 1.44
CA PHE A 71 19.00 -8.91 1.08
C PHE A 71 20.05 -8.03 1.77
N LEU A 72 19.70 -6.81 2.17
CA LEU A 72 20.58 -5.91 2.92
C LEU A 72 20.66 -6.23 4.42
N GLN A 73 19.79 -7.09 4.96
CA GLN A 73 19.84 -7.51 6.36
C GLN A 73 20.47 -8.90 6.58
N ALA A 74 20.70 -9.66 5.51
CA ALA A 74 21.40 -10.94 5.56
C ALA A 74 22.92 -10.74 5.65
N ASN A 75 23.40 -10.00 6.65
CA ASN A 75 24.75 -10.19 7.17
C ASN A 75 24.67 -11.26 8.26
N PRO A 76 25.37 -12.40 8.16
CA PRO A 76 25.58 -13.24 9.33
C PRO A 76 26.36 -12.38 10.35
N SER A 77 25.72 -12.03 11.47
CA SER A 77 26.43 -11.40 12.57
C SER A 77 27.58 -12.32 13.01
N PRO A 78 28.80 -11.80 13.22
CA PRO A 78 29.83 -12.59 13.88
C PRO A 78 29.37 -12.86 15.31
N THR A 79 29.57 -14.10 15.75
CA THR A 79 29.40 -14.60 17.11
C THR A 79 29.78 -13.55 18.18
N PRO A 80 28.94 -13.28 19.19
CA PRO A 80 29.33 -12.40 20.28
C PRO A 80 30.32 -13.12 21.19
N SER A 81 31.57 -12.65 21.20
CA SER A 81 32.42 -12.75 22.38
C SER A 81 31.79 -11.94 23.52
N PRO A 82 31.87 -12.41 24.79
CA PRO A 82 31.35 -11.65 25.91
C PRO A 82 32.22 -10.41 26.15
N ASP A 83 31.64 -9.41 26.78
CA ASP A 83 32.26 -8.17 27.28
C ASP A 83 32.35 -6.99 26.31
N LEU A 84 31.27 -6.20 26.25
CA LEU A 84 31.25 -4.83 26.79
C LEU A 84 29.81 -4.29 26.79
N LYS A 85 29.26 -4.09 28.00
CA LYS A 85 28.00 -3.36 28.21
C LYS A 85 28.23 -1.89 27.92
N GLY A 86 27.58 -1.35 26.90
CA GLY A 86 27.55 0.09 26.69
C GLY A 86 27.06 0.50 25.32
N SER A 87 25.75 0.39 25.08
CA SER A 87 24.97 1.33 24.25
C SER A 87 23.50 0.96 24.35
N THR A 88 22.69 1.87 24.87
CA THR A 88 21.23 1.85 24.82
C THR A 88 20.76 1.92 23.36
N SER A 89 20.65 0.76 22.71
CA SER A 89 19.71 0.58 21.61
C SER A 89 18.31 0.53 22.22
N SER A 90 17.39 1.36 21.73
CA SER A 90 15.97 1.21 22.03
C SER A 90 15.54 -0.20 21.65
N GLU A 91 15.42 -1.08 22.63
CA GLU A 91 14.85 -2.42 22.47
C GLU A 91 13.48 -2.27 21.79
N PRO A 92 13.25 -2.86 20.60
CA PRO A 92 11.91 -2.90 20.04
C PRO A 92 10.99 -3.54 21.07
N ILE A 93 9.79 -2.99 21.25
CA ILE A 93 8.77 -3.58 22.12
C ILE A 93 8.65 -5.04 21.75
N SER A 94 8.95 -5.94 22.70
CA SER A 94 8.95 -7.36 22.40
C SER A 94 7.56 -7.77 21.89
N ILE A 95 7.53 -8.52 20.79
CA ILE A 95 6.31 -9.06 20.17
C ILE A 95 5.28 -9.62 21.18
N PRO A 96 5.66 -10.31 22.28
CA PRO A 96 4.68 -10.72 23.30
C PRO A 96 3.98 -9.55 24.00
N ILE A 97 4.67 -8.46 24.32
CA ILE A 97 4.06 -7.26 24.94
C ILE A 97 3.06 -6.63 23.97
N LEU A 98 3.44 -6.46 22.70
CA LEU A 98 2.54 -5.90 21.68
C LEU A 98 1.30 -6.78 21.47
N SER A 99 1.49 -8.10 21.48
CA SER A 99 0.39 -9.08 21.39
C SER A 99 -0.55 -8.98 22.60
N ALA A 100 -0.01 -8.83 23.81
CA ALA A 100 -0.79 -8.67 25.02
C ALA A 100 -1.62 -7.37 24.99
N ILE A 101 -1.02 -6.25 24.59
CA ILE A 101 -1.72 -4.96 24.40
C ILE A 101 -2.87 -5.11 23.41
N TYR A 102 -2.62 -5.76 22.28
CA TYR A 102 -3.64 -5.98 21.26
C TYR A 102 -4.83 -6.79 21.81
N ILE A 103 -4.57 -7.90 22.51
CA ILE A 103 -5.61 -8.76 23.08
C ILE A 103 -6.41 -8.01 24.16
N ILE A 104 -5.75 -7.27 25.06
CA ILE A 104 -6.42 -6.48 26.09
C ILE A 104 -7.35 -5.45 25.45
N GLY A 105 -6.86 -4.72 24.45
CA GLY A 105 -7.68 -3.75 23.72
C GLY A 105 -8.88 -4.38 23.01
N ALA A 106 -8.69 -5.55 22.39
CA ALA A 106 -9.78 -6.29 21.75
C ALA A 106 -10.84 -6.76 22.79
N VAL A 107 -10.43 -7.24 23.96
CA VAL A 107 -11.35 -7.63 25.05
C VAL A 107 -12.14 -6.44 25.57
N LEU A 108 -11.48 -5.30 25.81
CA LEU A 108 -12.14 -4.06 26.23
C LEU A 108 -13.14 -3.57 25.17
N CYS A 109 -12.74 -3.63 23.89
CA CYS A 109 -13.61 -3.28 22.78
C CYS A 109 -14.84 -4.20 22.73
N LEU A 110 -14.66 -5.53 22.80
CA LEU A 110 -15.75 -6.52 22.81
C LEU A 110 -16.76 -6.24 23.92
N PHE A 111 -16.28 -5.89 25.12
CA PHE A 111 -17.15 -5.53 26.22
C PHE A 111 -17.94 -4.24 25.93
N HIS A 112 -17.27 -3.22 25.42
CA HIS A 112 -17.86 -1.90 25.22
C HIS A 112 -18.83 -1.82 24.05
N ILE A 113 -18.51 -2.39 22.88
CA ILE A 113 -19.36 -2.34 21.68
C ILE A 113 -20.26 -3.57 21.51
N GLY A 114 -19.88 -4.73 22.05
CA GLY A 114 -20.66 -5.96 21.93
C GLY A 114 -21.55 -6.22 23.14
N ILE A 115 -20.94 -6.50 24.29
CA ILE A 115 -21.63 -7.05 25.46
C ILE A 115 -22.56 -6.02 26.13
N LEU A 116 -22.08 -4.81 26.39
CA LEU A 116 -22.87 -3.78 27.08
C LEU A 116 -24.12 -3.36 26.29
N PRO A 117 -24.06 -3.05 24.98
CA PRO A 117 -25.25 -2.71 24.21
C PRO A 117 -26.24 -3.88 24.11
N CYS A 118 -25.76 -5.11 23.95
CA CYS A 118 -26.62 -6.30 23.94
C CYS A 118 -27.38 -6.47 25.27
N ARG A 119 -26.71 -6.24 26.41
CA ARG A 119 -27.34 -6.28 27.74
C ARG A 119 -28.37 -5.17 27.90
N ALA A 120 -28.03 -3.94 27.48
CA ALA A 120 -28.93 -2.80 27.53
C ALA A 120 -30.19 -3.04 26.69
N LEU A 121 -30.02 -3.53 25.45
CA LEU A 121 -31.12 -3.86 24.56
C LEU A 121 -31.99 -4.99 25.11
N ARG A 122 -31.40 -6.06 25.65
CA ARG A 122 -32.15 -7.16 26.29
C ARG A 122 -32.99 -6.65 27.46
N LYS A 123 -32.41 -5.78 28.30
CA LYS A 123 -33.11 -5.15 29.42
C LYS A 123 -34.27 -4.28 28.92
N LEU A 124 -34.07 -3.53 27.84
CA LEU A 124 -35.08 -2.66 27.24
C LEU A 124 -36.26 -3.47 26.68
N ILE A 125 -35.98 -4.51 25.88
CA ILE A 125 -37.00 -5.42 25.33
C ILE A 125 -37.76 -6.12 26.45
N SER A 126 -37.08 -6.54 27.54
CA SER A 126 -37.75 -7.20 28.68
C SER A 126 -38.75 -6.31 29.42
N LYS A 127 -38.58 -4.99 29.35
CA LYS A 127 -39.52 -4.00 29.93
C LYS A 127 -40.61 -3.57 28.94
N GLY A 128 -40.43 -3.84 27.65
CA GLY A 128 -41.35 -3.42 26.60
C GLY A 128 -42.61 -4.27 26.57
N LYS A 129 -43.75 -3.63 26.31
CA LYS A 129 -45.03 -4.32 26.04
C LYS A 129 -45.17 -4.50 24.53
N LEU A 130 -45.45 -5.72 24.07
CA LEU A 130 -45.76 -5.97 22.67
C LEU A 130 -47.09 -5.29 22.32
N MET A 131 -47.05 -4.34 21.39
CA MET A 131 -48.24 -3.61 20.94
C MET A 131 -48.85 -4.28 19.71
N GLU A 132 -48.00 -4.61 18.72
CA GLU A 132 -48.47 -5.15 17.46
C GLU A 132 -47.43 -6.05 16.80
N LYS A 133 -47.92 -7.02 16.02
CA LYS A 133 -47.11 -7.86 15.15
C LYS A 133 -47.61 -7.70 13.72
N GLN A 134 -46.85 -6.98 12.89
CA GLN A 134 -47.16 -6.75 11.47
C GLN A 134 -46.06 -7.35 10.60
N GLU A 135 -46.40 -8.17 9.60
CA GLU A 135 -45.46 -8.64 8.56
C GLU A 135 -44.16 -9.28 9.11
N GLY A 136 -44.24 -9.97 10.26
CA GLY A 136 -43.06 -10.57 10.91
C GLY A 136 -42.23 -9.60 11.77
N ILE A 137 -42.57 -8.31 11.77
CA ILE A 137 -42.00 -7.27 12.63
C ILE A 137 -42.78 -7.20 13.95
N ARG A 138 -42.06 -7.14 15.06
CA ARG A 138 -42.63 -7.00 16.41
C ARG A 138 -42.42 -5.58 16.92
N ILE A 139 -43.53 -4.89 17.22
CA ILE A 139 -43.52 -3.51 17.69
C ILE A 139 -43.73 -3.51 19.21
N PHE A 140 -42.75 -2.98 19.94
CA PHE A 140 -42.73 -2.88 21.39
C PHE A 140 -42.88 -1.42 21.82
N ALA A 141 -43.83 -1.15 22.71
CA ALA A 141 -43.89 0.12 23.43
C ALA A 141 -43.06 0.01 24.70
N VAL A 142 -42.16 0.97 24.91
CA VAL A 142 -41.24 1.00 26.05
C VAL A 142 -41.59 2.19 26.94
N PRO A 143 -41.67 2.01 28.27
CA PRO A 143 -42.02 3.09 29.21
C PRO A 143 -40.94 4.18 29.33
N GLU A 144 -39.72 3.92 28.86
CA GLU A 144 -38.60 4.87 28.89
C GLU A 144 -38.70 5.87 27.72
N ASN A 145 -38.34 7.13 27.95
CA ASN A 145 -38.27 8.16 26.90
C ASN A 145 -37.01 7.98 26.05
N ILE A 146 -37.00 6.91 25.26
CA ILE A 146 -35.95 6.57 24.29
C ILE A 146 -36.32 7.10 22.90
N PRO A 147 -35.33 7.39 22.04
CA PRO A 147 -35.63 7.60 20.62
C PRO A 147 -36.26 6.34 20.03
N SER A 148 -37.15 6.54 19.06
CA SER A 148 -37.63 5.44 18.22
C SER A 148 -36.43 4.71 17.63
N MET A 149 -36.42 3.39 17.72
CA MET A 149 -35.29 2.59 17.24
C MET A 149 -35.75 1.25 16.67
N SER A 150 -34.96 0.74 15.75
CA SER A 150 -35.18 -0.55 15.11
C SER A 150 -33.94 -1.45 15.28
N TRP A 151 -34.19 -2.72 15.54
CA TRP A 151 -33.16 -3.74 15.69
C TRP A 151 -33.63 -5.09 15.15
N PHE A 152 -33.00 -5.60 14.10
CA PHE A 152 -33.46 -6.80 13.38
C PHE A 152 -34.95 -6.75 13.04
N HIS A 153 -35.78 -7.55 13.72
CA HIS A 153 -37.22 -7.66 13.49
C HIS A 153 -38.02 -6.92 14.57
N PHE A 154 -37.37 -6.07 15.36
CA PHE A 154 -37.95 -5.33 16.47
C PHE A 154 -38.00 -3.84 16.15
N VAL A 155 -39.14 -3.21 16.43
CA VAL A 155 -39.27 -1.75 16.48
C VAL A 155 -39.65 -1.38 17.91
N LEU A 156 -38.89 -0.49 18.52
CA LEU A 156 -39.08 -0.01 19.89
C LEU A 156 -39.52 1.46 19.81
N LEU A 157 -40.70 1.75 20.38
CA LEU A 157 -41.30 3.08 20.40
C LEU A 157 -41.55 3.54 21.84
N PRO A 158 -41.43 4.83 22.15
CA PRO A 158 -41.75 5.35 23.48
C PRO A 158 -43.27 5.27 23.75
N GLU A 159 -43.67 4.82 24.95
CA GLU A 159 -45.07 4.62 25.36
C GLU A 159 -45.90 5.93 25.30
N GLY A 160 -45.24 7.10 25.39
CA GLY A 160 -45.86 8.43 25.28
C GLY A 160 -46.43 8.80 23.90
N GLN A 161 -46.13 8.04 22.83
CA GLN A 161 -46.76 8.21 21.51
C GLN A 161 -48.12 7.47 21.39
N GLY A 162 -48.65 6.98 22.51
CA GLY A 162 -49.89 6.21 22.61
C GLY A 162 -51.16 6.96 22.20
N LYS A 163 -51.46 6.91 20.89
CA LYS A 163 -52.80 6.64 20.29
C LYS A 163 -52.77 6.66 18.76
N SER A 164 -51.79 7.32 18.15
CA SER A 164 -51.53 7.26 16.71
C SER A 164 -50.02 7.42 16.47
N ILE A 165 -49.33 6.29 16.30
CA ILE A 165 -47.92 6.29 15.91
C ILE A 165 -47.82 7.07 14.60
N ASN A 166 -46.90 8.05 14.53
CA ASN A 166 -46.74 8.81 13.30
C ASN A 166 -46.30 7.84 12.18
N PRO A 167 -47.06 7.74 11.07
CA PRO A 167 -46.81 6.75 10.02
C PRO A 167 -45.44 6.94 9.38
N HIS A 168 -44.92 8.17 9.32
CA HIS A 168 -43.60 8.45 8.77
C HIS A 168 -42.47 7.93 9.68
N ILE A 169 -42.61 8.02 11.01
CA ILE A 169 -41.64 7.45 11.96
C ILE A 169 -41.65 5.92 11.84
N LEU A 170 -42.84 5.31 11.85
CA LEU A 170 -42.93 3.85 11.73
C LEU A 170 -42.36 3.36 10.39
N GLN A 171 -42.62 4.08 9.30
CA GLN A 171 -42.07 3.76 7.99
C GLN A 171 -40.53 3.90 7.95
N HIS A 172 -39.99 4.92 8.63
CA HIS A 172 -38.54 5.09 8.79
C HIS A 172 -37.93 3.88 9.49
N GLU A 173 -38.47 3.48 10.65
CA GLU A 173 -37.98 2.32 11.40
C GLU A 173 -38.12 1.01 10.62
N LYS A 174 -39.24 0.81 9.92
CA LYS A 174 -39.43 -0.34 9.02
C LYS A 174 -38.41 -0.35 7.87
N ALA A 175 -37.95 0.81 7.39
CA ALA A 175 -36.95 0.88 6.34
C ALA A 175 -35.60 0.32 6.81
N HIS A 176 -35.18 0.57 8.05
CA HIS A 176 -33.95 -0.03 8.60
C HIS A 176 -33.99 -1.55 8.64
N ILE A 177 -35.16 -2.10 9.00
CA ILE A 177 -35.39 -3.55 9.03
C ILE A 177 -35.33 -4.12 7.62
N ARG A 178 -36.11 -3.56 6.69
CA ARG A 178 -36.18 -4.03 5.29
C ARG A 178 -34.83 -3.97 4.58
N LEU A 179 -34.03 -2.93 4.86
CA LEU A 179 -32.71 -2.76 4.26
C LEU A 179 -31.61 -3.53 4.98
N GLY A 180 -31.91 -4.20 6.11
CA GLY A 180 -30.96 -5.03 6.83
C GLY A 180 -29.86 -4.24 7.57
N HIS A 181 -30.10 -3.00 7.96
CA HIS A 181 -29.09 -2.13 8.57
C HIS A 181 -28.47 -2.70 9.86
N SER A 182 -29.20 -3.55 10.59
CA SER A 182 -28.65 -4.25 11.77
C SER A 182 -27.51 -5.21 11.43
N TYR A 183 -27.57 -5.88 10.26
CA TYR A 183 -26.50 -6.78 9.82
C TYR A 183 -25.22 -6.02 9.49
N ASP A 184 -25.33 -4.86 8.84
CA ASP A 184 -24.18 -4.03 8.51
C ASP A 184 -23.49 -3.48 9.77
N LEU A 185 -24.27 -3.12 10.80
CA LEU A 185 -23.71 -2.67 12.07
C LEU A 185 -22.96 -3.80 12.79
N ILE A 186 -23.48 -5.03 12.78
CA ILE A 186 -22.78 -6.19 13.35
C ILE A 186 -21.47 -6.46 12.60
N LEU A 187 -21.51 -6.40 11.27
CA LEU A 187 -20.31 -6.55 10.44
C LEU A 187 -19.27 -5.48 10.81
N MET A 188 -19.69 -4.22 10.89
CA MET A 188 -18.78 -3.14 11.26
C MET A 188 -18.27 -3.28 12.70
N ASP A 189 -19.09 -3.71 13.65
CA ASP A 189 -18.67 -3.96 15.03
C ASP A 189 -17.63 -5.08 15.09
N LEU A 190 -17.77 -6.14 14.27
CA LEU A 190 -16.75 -7.19 14.13
C LEU A 190 -15.43 -6.62 13.58
N VAL A 191 -15.49 -5.75 12.58
CA VAL A 191 -14.26 -5.14 12.04
C VAL A 191 -13.66 -4.14 13.03
N CYS A 192 -14.48 -3.34 13.73
CA CYS A 192 -14.04 -2.48 14.83
C CYS A 192 -13.37 -3.30 15.92
N LEU A 193 -13.86 -4.51 16.23
CA LEU A 193 -13.22 -5.39 17.21
C LEU A 193 -11.81 -5.83 16.75
N LEU A 194 -11.68 -6.22 15.48
CA LEU A 194 -10.39 -6.64 14.91
C LEU A 194 -9.39 -5.47 14.76
N GLN A 195 -9.91 -4.29 14.42
CA GLN A 195 -9.17 -3.08 14.10
C GLN A 195 -9.44 -1.97 15.12
N TRP A 196 -9.57 -2.32 16.40
CA TRP A 196 -10.02 -1.38 17.45
C TRP A 196 -9.11 -0.16 17.58
N PHE A 197 -7.81 -0.34 17.30
CA PHE A 197 -6.80 0.71 17.31
C PHE A 197 -6.87 1.64 16.10
N ASN A 198 -7.59 1.26 15.02
CA ASN A 198 -7.64 2.00 13.77
C ASN A 198 -8.79 3.03 13.77
N PRO A 199 -8.50 4.35 13.83
CA PRO A 199 -9.54 5.38 13.86
C PRO A 199 -10.41 5.41 12.60
N PHE A 200 -9.90 4.94 11.45
CA PHE A 200 -10.62 5.01 10.17
C PHE A 200 -11.78 4.03 10.09
N VAL A 201 -11.73 2.89 10.79
CA VAL A 201 -12.88 1.97 10.89
C VAL A 201 -14.01 2.62 11.67
N TRP A 202 -13.71 3.34 12.75
CA TRP A 202 -14.69 4.09 13.53
C TRP A 202 -15.30 5.24 12.73
N LEU A 203 -14.51 5.91 11.89
CA LEU A 203 -15.01 6.93 10.97
C LEU A 203 -15.93 6.31 9.92
N PHE A 204 -15.57 5.16 9.35
CA PHE A 204 -16.47 4.43 8.44
C PHE A 204 -17.76 3.99 9.11
N LEU A 205 -17.73 3.52 10.36
CA LEU A 205 -18.93 3.18 11.13
C LEU A 205 -19.85 4.41 11.28
N LYS A 206 -19.27 5.59 11.54
CA LYS A 206 -20.02 6.85 11.62
C LYS A 206 -20.63 7.25 10.28
N GLU A 207 -19.89 7.13 9.19
CA GLU A 207 -20.40 7.43 7.84
C GLU A 207 -21.47 6.41 7.40
N LEU A 208 -21.31 5.13 7.72
CA LEU A 208 -22.29 4.09 7.42
C LEU A 208 -23.61 4.34 8.15
N LYS A 209 -23.55 4.68 9.44
CA LYS A 209 -24.74 5.09 10.21
C LYS A 209 -25.44 6.29 9.55
N ALA A 210 -24.69 7.28 9.09
CA ALA A 210 -25.27 8.42 8.36
C ALA A 210 -25.94 7.99 7.05
N VAL A 211 -25.33 7.07 6.29
CA VAL A 211 -25.92 6.50 5.07
C VAL A 211 -27.21 5.72 5.38
N HIS A 212 -27.26 4.94 6.46
CA HIS A 212 -28.47 4.23 6.89
C HIS A 212 -29.63 5.19 7.15
N GLU A 213 -29.37 6.30 7.86
CA GLU A 213 -30.37 7.35 8.08
C GLU A 213 -30.87 7.93 6.75
N TYR A 214 -29.95 8.17 5.79
CA TYR A 214 -30.33 8.69 4.49
C TYR A 214 -31.16 7.71 3.66
N GLU A 215 -30.87 6.41 3.73
CA GLU A 215 -31.67 5.38 3.07
C GLU A 215 -33.07 5.27 3.68
N ALA A 216 -33.18 5.36 5.01
CA ALA A 216 -34.44 5.36 5.72
C ALA A 216 -35.27 6.62 5.41
N ASP A 217 -34.65 7.81 5.45
CA ASP A 217 -35.28 9.08 5.04
C ASP A 217 -35.78 9.01 3.58
N ALA A 218 -34.95 8.48 2.67
CA ALA A 218 -35.32 8.32 1.28
C ALA A 218 -36.48 7.34 1.08
N ALA A 219 -36.57 6.30 1.90
CA ALA A 219 -37.68 5.35 1.86
C ALA A 219 -39.01 5.99 2.29
N VAL A 220 -38.99 6.92 3.26
CA VAL A 220 -40.18 7.69 3.66
C VAL A 220 -40.63 8.62 2.54
N LEU A 221 -39.72 9.36 1.92
CA LEU A 221 -40.07 10.24 0.79
C LEU A 221 -40.60 9.46 -0.42
N GLN A 222 -40.13 8.23 -0.63
CA GLN A 222 -40.58 7.36 -1.72
C GLN A 222 -42.00 6.82 -1.56
N SER A 223 -42.58 6.79 -0.35
CA SER A 223 -44.01 6.45 -0.19
C SER A 223 -44.96 7.61 -0.48
N GLY A 224 -44.43 8.77 -0.88
CA GLY A 224 -45.23 9.95 -1.18
C GLY A 224 -45.41 10.91 0.00
N ALA A 225 -44.61 10.76 1.07
CA ALA A 225 -44.58 11.73 2.16
C ALA A 225 -44.11 13.11 1.65
N ASP A 226 -44.78 14.18 2.09
CA ASP A 226 -44.30 15.53 1.81
C ASP A 226 -42.95 15.77 2.52
N ALA A 227 -42.00 16.34 1.77
CA ALA A 227 -40.65 16.53 2.27
C ALA A 227 -40.58 17.56 3.40
N LYS A 228 -41.43 18.59 3.37
CA LYS A 228 -41.42 19.68 4.35
C LYS A 228 -42.04 19.22 5.67
N ASP A 229 -43.18 18.55 5.60
CA ASP A 229 -43.86 17.97 6.77
C ASP A 229 -42.96 16.95 7.48
N TYR A 230 -42.28 16.11 6.70
CA TYR A 230 -41.32 15.15 7.26
C TYR A 230 -40.11 15.84 7.91
N GLN A 231 -39.59 16.92 7.33
CA GLN A 231 -38.49 17.68 7.94
C GLN A 231 -38.88 18.30 9.28
N TYR A 232 -40.09 18.84 9.40
CA TYR A 232 -40.59 19.35 10.69
C TYR A 232 -40.72 18.24 11.72
N LEU A 233 -41.24 17.08 11.34
CA LEU A 233 -41.33 15.92 12.21
C LEU A 233 -39.95 15.50 12.75
N LEU A 234 -38.92 15.47 11.89
CA LEU A 234 -37.54 15.16 12.33
C LEU A 234 -36.99 16.21 13.30
N ILE A 235 -37.32 17.48 13.09
CA ILE A 235 -36.92 18.57 13.99
C ILE A 235 -37.66 18.45 15.32
N GLU A 236 -38.96 18.20 15.33
CA GLU A 236 -39.75 18.04 16.56
C GLU A 236 -39.25 16.86 17.40
N GLU A 237 -39.02 15.72 16.74
CA GLU A 237 -38.50 14.50 17.37
C GLU A 237 -37.11 14.75 17.99
N THR A 238 -36.27 15.58 17.38
CA THR A 238 -34.92 15.87 17.91
C THR A 238 -34.87 17.04 18.90
N THR A 239 -35.70 18.07 18.74
CA THR A 239 -35.68 19.29 19.55
C THR A 239 -36.46 19.19 20.86
N GLY A 240 -37.50 18.33 20.93
CA GLY A 240 -38.25 18.08 22.16
C GLY A 240 -37.45 17.39 23.27
N ARG A 241 -36.15 17.10 23.05
CA ARG A 241 -35.31 16.27 23.93
C ARG A 241 -34.06 16.98 24.48
N ASP A 242 -33.73 18.17 24.00
CA ASP A 242 -32.55 18.92 24.44
C ASP A 242 -32.87 19.83 25.62
N ARG A 243 -32.61 19.36 26.85
CA ARG A 243 -32.65 20.19 28.06
C ARG A 243 -31.23 20.41 28.60
N TYR A 244 -30.59 21.45 28.07
CA TYR A 244 -29.51 22.27 28.67
C TYR A 244 -28.12 22.27 28.00
N HIS A 245 -27.57 23.48 27.97
CA HIS A 245 -26.46 23.98 27.19
C HIS A 245 -25.27 24.41 28.07
N LEU A 246 -24.13 23.71 28.01
CA LEU A 246 -22.80 24.36 27.98
C LEU A 246 -22.32 24.32 26.51
N ALA A 247 -23.21 24.72 25.60
CA ALA A 247 -23.49 23.99 24.36
C ALA A 247 -22.74 24.40 23.09
N HIS A 248 -22.70 23.42 22.19
CA HIS A 248 -22.94 23.59 20.76
C HIS A 248 -24.06 22.58 20.37
N SER A 249 -25.34 23.00 20.30
CA SER A 249 -26.49 22.07 20.19
C SER A 249 -27.14 22.00 18.79
N PHE A 250 -26.43 22.36 17.72
CA PHE A 250 -26.92 21.98 16.40
C PHE A 250 -26.45 20.56 16.10
N ASN A 251 -27.34 19.58 16.26
CA ASN A 251 -27.08 18.18 15.95
C ASN A 251 -26.59 18.08 14.48
N THR A 252 -25.28 17.89 14.31
CA THR A 252 -24.66 17.88 12.98
C THR A 252 -25.20 16.75 12.10
N ASN A 253 -25.73 15.67 12.70
CA ASN A 253 -26.36 14.59 11.96
C ASN A 253 -27.73 15.01 11.41
N LEU A 254 -28.56 15.70 12.22
CA LEU A 254 -29.84 16.26 11.75
C LEU A 254 -29.62 17.22 10.59
N LYS A 255 -28.65 18.15 10.72
CA LYS A 255 -28.31 19.08 9.63
C LYS A 255 -27.99 18.35 8.33
N LYS A 256 -27.19 17.27 8.41
CA LYS A 256 -26.84 16.47 7.23
C LYS A 256 -28.06 15.76 6.64
N ARG A 257 -28.93 15.16 7.46
CA ARG A 257 -30.18 14.52 7.01
C ARG A 257 -31.08 15.51 6.27
N LEU A 258 -31.34 16.68 6.87
CA LEU A 258 -32.12 17.75 6.25
C LEU A 258 -31.52 18.22 4.90
N THR A 259 -30.19 18.36 4.85
CA THR A 259 -29.45 18.74 3.64
C THR A 259 -29.61 17.67 2.53
N MET A 260 -29.51 16.38 2.88
CA MET A 260 -29.60 15.29 1.91
C MET A 260 -31.03 15.07 1.39
N ILE A 261 -32.05 15.36 2.20
CA ILE A 261 -33.46 15.39 1.77
C ILE A 261 -33.65 16.39 0.63
N GLN A 262 -33.16 17.63 0.79
CA GLN A 262 -33.31 18.71 -0.20
C GLN A 262 -32.40 18.57 -1.43
N LYS A 263 -31.34 17.78 -1.34
CA LYS A 263 -30.35 17.65 -2.42
C LYS A 263 -30.95 17.01 -3.68
N LYS A 264 -30.57 17.51 -4.86
CA LYS A 264 -30.93 16.89 -6.16
C LYS A 264 -30.30 15.49 -6.30
N LYS A 265 -30.89 14.63 -7.13
CA LYS A 265 -30.33 13.30 -7.41
C LYS A 265 -28.89 13.43 -7.94
N SER A 266 -28.03 12.51 -7.54
CA SER A 266 -26.64 12.47 -8.00
C SER A 266 -26.58 12.22 -9.51
N SER A 267 -25.62 12.84 -10.17
CA SER A 267 -25.34 12.59 -11.59
C SER A 267 -24.80 11.18 -11.82
N LYS A 268 -24.99 10.64 -13.03
CA LYS A 268 -24.41 9.34 -13.44
C LYS A 268 -22.88 9.33 -13.37
N TRP A 269 -22.23 10.49 -13.36
CA TRP A 269 -20.78 10.64 -13.14
C TRP A 269 -20.27 10.01 -11.83
N ILE A 270 -21.14 9.75 -10.86
CA ILE A 270 -20.76 9.03 -9.64
C ILE A 270 -20.21 7.63 -9.93
N TYR A 271 -20.72 6.94 -10.95
CA TYR A 271 -20.22 5.61 -11.32
C TYR A 271 -18.82 5.70 -11.93
N ALA A 272 -18.54 6.75 -12.71
CA ALA A 272 -17.18 7.03 -13.19
C ALA A 272 -16.24 7.37 -12.03
N LYS A 273 -16.69 8.14 -11.03
CA LYS A 273 -15.93 8.39 -9.81
C LYS A 273 -15.62 7.10 -9.05
N ALA A 274 -16.60 6.21 -8.95
CA ALA A 274 -16.41 4.89 -8.35
C ALA A 274 -15.48 4.00 -9.18
N LEU A 275 -15.32 4.22 -10.48
CA LEU A 275 -14.39 3.47 -11.33
C LEU A 275 -12.91 3.76 -10.97
N TYR A 276 -12.58 4.96 -10.47
CA TYR A 276 -11.24 5.27 -9.94
C TYR A 276 -10.85 4.43 -8.72
N MET A 277 -11.78 3.64 -8.18
CA MET A 277 -11.46 2.61 -7.20
C MET A 277 -10.67 1.46 -7.76
N ILE A 278 -10.93 1.06 -9.01
CA ILE A 278 -10.27 -0.08 -9.61
C ILE A 278 -8.75 0.09 -9.64
N PRO A 279 -8.17 1.24 -10.08
CA PRO A 279 -6.73 1.43 -10.01
C PRO A 279 -6.20 1.52 -8.57
N LEU A 280 -6.95 2.10 -7.64
CA LEU A 280 -6.55 2.15 -6.22
C LEU A 280 -6.51 0.75 -5.60
N LEU A 281 -7.49 -0.07 -5.95
CA LEU A 281 -7.62 -1.46 -5.53
C LEU A 281 -6.54 -2.34 -6.18
N ALA A 282 -6.25 -2.12 -7.46
CA ALA A 282 -5.15 -2.78 -8.17
C ALA A 282 -3.78 -2.40 -7.58
N ALA A 283 -3.54 -1.12 -7.28
CA ALA A 283 -2.33 -0.67 -6.62
C ALA A 283 -2.18 -1.29 -5.22
N SER A 284 -3.27 -1.38 -4.46
CA SER A 284 -3.29 -2.07 -3.17
C SER A 284 -2.98 -3.56 -3.34
N LEU A 285 -3.55 -4.23 -4.34
CA LEU A 285 -3.27 -5.63 -4.65
C LEU A 285 -1.80 -5.87 -5.00
N ILE A 286 -1.21 -5.01 -5.84
CA ILE A 286 0.21 -5.10 -6.23
C ILE A 286 1.12 -4.88 -5.01
N ALA A 287 0.79 -3.92 -4.15
CA ALA A 287 1.56 -3.66 -2.93
C ALA A 287 1.53 -4.83 -1.93
N PHE A 288 0.48 -5.67 -1.97
CA PHE A 288 0.32 -6.85 -1.11
C PHE A 288 0.68 -8.18 -1.79
N ALA A 289 0.98 -8.18 -3.09
CA ALA A 289 1.41 -9.38 -3.80
C ALA A 289 2.79 -9.81 -3.29
N ARG A 290 2.85 -11.00 -2.69
CA ARG A 290 4.09 -11.61 -2.19
C ARG A 290 4.98 -11.97 -3.38
N GLN A 291 6.25 -11.54 -3.37
CA GLN A 291 7.22 -12.06 -4.33
C GLN A 291 7.57 -13.52 -3.96
N PRO A 292 7.68 -14.43 -4.93
CA PRO A 292 8.05 -15.81 -4.63
C PRO A 292 9.43 -15.87 -3.98
N GLU A 293 9.53 -16.57 -2.86
CA GLU A 293 10.79 -16.86 -2.19
C GLU A 293 11.61 -17.79 -3.10
N VAL A 294 12.77 -17.32 -3.57
CA VAL A 294 13.69 -18.14 -4.36
C VAL A 294 14.38 -19.12 -3.40
N PRO A 295 14.25 -20.45 -3.56
CA PRO A 295 14.88 -21.41 -2.67
C PRO A 295 16.42 -21.32 -2.78
N ALA A 296 17.08 -21.04 -1.65
CA ALA A 296 18.52 -20.80 -1.51
C ALA A 296 19.41 -22.06 -1.67
N SER A 297 18.99 -23.07 -2.42
CA SER A 297 19.68 -24.37 -2.52
C SER A 297 20.08 -24.69 -3.96
N MET A 298 20.91 -23.87 -4.60
CA MET A 298 21.66 -24.27 -5.82
C MET A 298 22.96 -23.49 -6.00
N VAL A 299 23.83 -23.37 -5.00
CA VAL A 299 25.26 -23.11 -5.26
C VAL A 299 26.10 -23.79 -4.18
N SER A 300 26.43 -25.05 -4.41
CA SER A 300 27.62 -25.69 -3.83
C SER A 300 28.26 -26.49 -4.93
N THR A 301 29.07 -25.81 -5.75
CA THR A 301 30.04 -26.49 -6.61
C THR A 301 31.40 -26.30 -5.98
N THR A 302 31.84 -27.33 -5.27
CA THR A 302 33.19 -27.54 -4.78
C THR A 302 34.18 -27.46 -5.95
N ILE A 303 35.11 -26.50 -5.89
CA ILE A 303 36.29 -26.47 -6.75
C ILE A 303 37.26 -27.54 -6.23
N LYS A 304 37.64 -28.48 -7.11
CA LYS A 304 38.77 -29.39 -6.93
C LYS A 304 39.87 -28.95 -7.92
N PRO A 305 41.15 -28.85 -7.51
CA PRO A 305 42.21 -28.46 -8.42
C PRO A 305 42.72 -29.69 -9.16
N GLU A 306 42.90 -29.59 -10.48
CA GLU A 306 43.76 -30.52 -11.20
C GLU A 306 44.59 -29.81 -12.25
N SER A 307 45.84 -30.26 -12.30
CA SER A 307 47.01 -29.73 -12.96
C SER A 307 47.04 -30.03 -14.46
N GLN A 308 47.59 -29.06 -15.22
CA GLN A 308 48.38 -29.18 -16.45
C GLN A 308 47.99 -30.24 -17.50
N THR A 309 47.74 -29.80 -18.74
CA THR A 309 48.59 -30.18 -19.88
C THR A 309 48.51 -29.14 -21.01
N ALA A 310 49.67 -28.74 -21.51
CA ALA A 310 49.85 -27.88 -22.67
C ALA A 310 49.39 -28.53 -23.98
N LYS A 311 48.92 -27.72 -24.94
CA LYS A 311 49.36 -27.78 -26.35
C LYS A 311 48.80 -26.62 -27.22
N ALA A 312 49.77 -25.90 -27.79
CA ALA A 312 49.86 -25.42 -29.17
C ALA A 312 48.84 -24.39 -29.73
N MET A 313 49.34 -23.17 -29.92
CA MET A 313 49.09 -22.31 -31.10
C MET A 313 49.40 -23.06 -32.40
N PRO A 314 48.72 -22.78 -33.53
CA PRO A 314 49.01 -21.62 -34.41
C PRO A 314 47.69 -20.96 -34.90
N THR A 315 47.59 -19.84 -35.60
CA THR A 315 48.48 -18.86 -36.21
C THR A 315 47.58 -17.66 -36.56
N MET A 316 48.12 -16.44 -36.42
CA MET A 316 47.53 -15.22 -36.98
C MET A 316 47.73 -15.21 -38.49
N GLU A 317 46.67 -14.96 -39.25
CA GLU A 317 46.78 -14.31 -40.55
C GLU A 317 45.85 -13.10 -40.57
N ALA A 318 46.48 -11.94 -40.44
CA ALA A 318 45.95 -10.66 -40.85
C ALA A 318 46.28 -10.48 -42.34
N THR A 319 45.29 -10.12 -43.14
CA THR A 319 45.48 -9.48 -44.44
C THR A 319 44.62 -8.21 -44.46
N THR A 320 45.25 -7.08 -44.17
CA THR A 320 45.52 -5.96 -45.09
C THR A 320 44.28 -5.33 -45.77
N HIS A 321 43.98 -4.09 -45.35
CA HIS A 321 43.33 -3.06 -46.18
C HIS A 321 44.20 -2.71 -47.40
N PRO A 322 43.63 -2.14 -48.48
CA PRO A 322 43.72 -0.68 -48.61
C PRO A 322 42.53 0.05 -49.32
N ALA A 323 42.26 1.26 -48.81
CA ALA A 323 42.07 2.55 -49.49
C ALA A 323 41.06 2.77 -50.65
N ALA A 324 40.16 3.75 -50.45
CA ALA A 324 39.86 4.95 -51.30
C ALA A 324 38.56 5.63 -50.76
N GLN A 325 38.52 6.89 -50.28
CA GLN A 325 38.43 8.19 -51.01
C GLN A 325 37.27 8.20 -52.04
N THR A 326 36.34 9.15 -52.19
CA THR A 326 36.02 10.53 -51.73
C THR A 326 34.55 10.76 -52.20
N GLU A 327 33.68 11.58 -51.58
CA GLU A 327 33.16 12.90 -52.06
C GLU A 327 31.66 12.94 -51.64
N GLN A 328 31.18 13.78 -50.70
CA GLN A 328 30.80 15.21 -50.75
C GLN A 328 29.30 15.46 -51.09
N GLU A 329 28.71 16.37 -50.29
CA GLU A 329 27.48 17.18 -50.50
C GLU A 329 26.12 16.78 -49.87
N ALA A 330 25.85 17.47 -48.75
CA ALA A 330 24.68 18.30 -48.43
C ALA A 330 23.24 17.88 -48.83
N PHE A 331 22.38 17.67 -47.83
CA PHE A 331 21.18 18.51 -47.67
C PHE A 331 20.58 18.43 -46.25
N SER A 332 20.15 19.59 -45.79
CA SER A 332 19.40 19.86 -44.57
C SER A 332 18.04 19.16 -44.54
N SER A 333 17.73 18.47 -43.44
CA SER A 333 16.37 18.49 -42.89
C SER A 333 16.35 18.05 -41.42
N ARG A 334 16.04 19.03 -40.58
CA ARG A 334 15.55 18.90 -39.21
C ARG A 334 14.43 17.86 -39.12
N ALA A 335 14.60 16.81 -38.32
CA ALA A 335 13.51 15.94 -37.89
C ALA A 335 13.82 15.33 -36.51
N MET A 336 12.89 15.59 -35.58
CA MET A 336 12.57 14.85 -34.35
C MET A 336 13.72 14.22 -33.55
N GLU A 337 14.00 14.83 -32.40
CA GLU A 337 14.41 14.05 -31.22
C GLU A 337 13.28 13.08 -30.89
N GLU A 338 13.36 11.87 -31.43
CA GLU A 338 12.65 10.73 -30.89
C GLU A 338 13.33 10.37 -29.57
N GLU A 339 12.61 10.51 -28.45
CA GLU A 339 12.99 9.83 -27.22
C GLU A 339 13.20 8.34 -27.55
N PRO A 340 14.33 7.73 -27.17
CA PRO A 340 14.55 6.32 -27.49
C PRO A 340 13.46 5.52 -26.78
N VAL A 341 12.54 4.97 -27.57
CA VAL A 341 11.66 3.88 -27.18
C VAL A 341 12.54 2.90 -26.42
N ARG A 342 12.18 2.63 -25.16
CA ARG A 342 12.99 1.82 -24.25
C ARG A 342 12.87 0.37 -24.66
N VAL A 343 13.56 0.00 -25.75
CA VAL A 343 13.46 -1.33 -26.31
C VAL A 343 14.22 -2.30 -25.43
N ILE A 344 13.55 -3.34 -24.97
CA ILE A 344 14.17 -4.41 -24.19
C ILE A 344 14.89 -5.31 -25.22
N PRO A 345 16.24 -5.41 -25.18
CA PRO A 345 16.97 -6.26 -26.10
C PRO A 345 16.67 -7.75 -25.85
N ASP A 346 16.71 -8.56 -26.91
CA ASP A 346 16.61 -10.02 -26.84
C ASP A 346 17.86 -10.64 -26.18
N LYS A 347 19.05 -10.05 -26.44
CA LYS A 347 20.29 -10.36 -25.72
C LYS A 347 20.86 -9.12 -25.08
N ARG A 348 21.09 -9.16 -23.77
CA ARG A 348 21.68 -8.05 -23.02
C ARG A 348 23.18 -7.92 -23.31
N PRO A 349 23.76 -6.71 -23.18
CA PRO A 349 25.20 -6.53 -23.23
C PRO A 349 25.92 -7.38 -22.18
N GLN A 350 27.09 -7.90 -22.53
CA GLN A 350 27.94 -8.68 -21.63
C GLN A 350 29.33 -8.05 -21.59
N TYR A 351 29.94 -8.01 -20.42
CA TYR A 351 31.36 -7.64 -20.31
C TYR A 351 32.24 -8.78 -20.86
N PRO A 352 33.44 -8.49 -21.38
CA PRO A 352 34.35 -9.52 -21.87
C PRO A 352 34.84 -10.43 -20.73
N GLU A 353 35.23 -11.66 -21.07
CA GLU A 353 35.88 -12.55 -20.10
C GLU A 353 37.13 -11.87 -19.49
N GLY A 354 37.31 -12.03 -18.17
CA GLY A 354 38.40 -11.36 -17.43
C GLY A 354 38.17 -9.87 -17.15
N PHE A 355 37.02 -9.29 -17.51
CA PHE A 355 36.72 -7.88 -17.23
C PHE A 355 36.80 -7.52 -15.74
N LEU A 356 36.30 -8.41 -14.85
CA LEU A 356 36.33 -8.15 -13.41
C LEU A 356 37.76 -8.15 -12.86
N ASP A 357 38.61 -9.05 -13.35
CA ASP A 357 40.03 -9.11 -12.98
C ASP A 357 40.76 -7.85 -13.46
N TRP A 358 40.56 -7.47 -14.73
CA TRP A 358 41.08 -6.21 -15.28
C TRP A 358 40.60 -5.00 -14.47
N LEU A 359 39.30 -4.92 -14.15
CA LEU A 359 38.73 -3.82 -13.39
C LEU A 359 39.36 -3.72 -12.01
N SER A 360 39.62 -4.85 -11.35
CA SER A 360 40.31 -4.88 -10.05
C SER A 360 41.76 -4.43 -10.11
N GLN A 361 42.44 -4.60 -11.24
CA GLN A 361 43.84 -4.20 -11.45
C GLN A 361 43.98 -2.73 -11.83
N GLU A 362 43.02 -2.20 -12.61
CA GLU A 362 43.06 -0.83 -13.13
C GLU A 362 42.40 0.21 -12.21
N ILE A 363 41.54 -0.23 -11.28
CA ILE A 363 40.89 0.65 -10.32
C ILE A 363 41.90 1.15 -9.29
N LYS A 364 41.97 2.48 -9.12
CA LYS A 364 42.88 3.12 -8.17
C LYS A 364 42.10 3.69 -7.01
N TYR A 365 42.41 3.21 -5.81
CA TYR A 365 41.82 3.78 -4.60
C TYR A 365 42.39 5.19 -4.36
N PRO A 366 41.57 6.26 -4.31
CA PRO A 366 42.08 7.60 -4.01
C PRO A 366 42.72 7.65 -2.61
N GLU A 367 43.96 8.11 -2.51
CA GLU A 367 44.76 8.07 -1.27
C GLU A 367 44.06 8.76 -0.08
N SER A 368 43.47 9.94 -0.32
CA SER A 368 42.72 10.68 0.71
C SER A 368 41.53 9.91 1.29
N LEU A 369 40.88 9.05 0.49
CA LEU A 369 39.77 8.20 0.93
C LEU A 369 40.27 6.93 1.63
N ARG A 370 41.44 6.44 1.21
CA ARG A 370 42.11 5.30 1.83
C ARG A 370 42.58 5.65 3.24
N ASP A 371 43.21 6.80 3.43
CA ASP A 371 43.65 7.31 4.73
C ASP A 371 42.46 7.61 5.66
N ALA A 372 41.35 8.06 5.07
CA ALA A 372 40.10 8.23 5.79
C ALA A 372 39.44 6.89 6.20
N GLY A 373 39.88 5.75 5.67
CA GLY A 373 39.26 4.44 5.91
C GLY A 373 37.82 4.36 5.39
N ALA A 374 37.46 5.18 4.42
CA ALA A 374 36.11 5.28 3.92
C ALA A 374 35.92 4.33 2.75
N GLU A 375 34.91 3.47 2.79
CA GLU A 375 34.55 2.53 1.71
C GLU A 375 33.31 3.03 0.96
N ALA A 376 33.15 2.63 -0.31
CA ALA A 376 31.98 3.05 -1.07
C ALA A 376 31.56 2.07 -2.16
N THR A 377 30.30 2.14 -2.57
CA THR A 377 29.81 1.56 -3.82
C THR A 377 29.32 2.68 -4.74
N VAL A 378 29.89 2.76 -5.93
CA VAL A 378 29.49 3.71 -6.98
C VAL A 378 28.69 2.97 -8.04
N TYR A 379 27.46 3.40 -8.27
CA TYR A 379 26.65 2.93 -9.39
C TYR A 379 26.89 3.85 -10.58
N VAL A 380 27.48 3.32 -11.65
CA VAL A 380 27.76 4.07 -12.88
C VAL A 380 26.84 3.60 -13.98
N GLY A 381 26.12 4.54 -14.60
CA GLY A 381 25.31 4.30 -15.79
C GLY A 381 26.08 4.66 -17.05
N PHE A 382 25.94 3.86 -18.10
CA PHE A 382 26.55 4.10 -19.41
C PHE A 382 25.75 3.40 -20.51
N ILE A 383 26.04 3.74 -21.76
CA ILE A 383 25.45 3.12 -22.95
C ILE A 383 26.50 2.19 -23.56
N VAL A 384 26.18 0.89 -23.64
CA VAL A 384 26.98 -0.04 -24.46
C VAL A 384 26.53 0.13 -25.89
N ARG A 385 27.43 0.62 -26.74
CA ARG A 385 27.16 0.89 -28.15
C ARG A 385 27.21 -0.38 -28.99
N LYS A 386 26.65 -0.33 -30.20
CA LYS A 386 26.69 -1.42 -31.19
C LYS A 386 28.10 -1.94 -31.52
N ASP A 387 29.14 -1.10 -31.37
CA ASP A 387 30.54 -1.43 -31.61
C ASP A 387 31.27 -2.02 -30.39
N GLY A 388 30.55 -2.17 -29.27
CA GLY A 388 31.07 -2.62 -27.98
C GLY A 388 31.73 -1.53 -27.14
N GLY A 389 31.80 -0.29 -27.64
CA GLY A 389 32.32 0.85 -26.88
C GLY A 389 31.34 1.31 -25.80
N LEU A 390 31.86 1.92 -24.74
CA LEU A 390 31.04 2.56 -23.72
C LEU A 390 30.88 4.06 -24.04
N GLY A 391 29.63 4.53 -24.04
CA GLY A 391 29.26 5.93 -24.21
C GLY A 391 28.47 6.46 -23.02
N ASP A 392 28.37 7.79 -22.90
CA ASP A 392 27.58 8.49 -21.86
C ASP A 392 27.79 7.97 -20.43
N ILE A 393 29.05 7.77 -20.04
CA ILE A 393 29.41 7.24 -18.71
C ILE A 393 29.17 8.31 -17.65
N LYS A 394 28.22 8.08 -16.74
CA LYS A 394 27.80 9.01 -15.70
C LYS A 394 27.59 8.30 -14.35
N PRO A 395 28.03 8.88 -13.23
CA PRO A 395 27.67 8.38 -11.92
C PRO A 395 26.16 8.58 -11.68
N MET A 396 25.49 7.56 -11.17
CA MET A 396 24.06 7.60 -10.85
C MET A 396 23.80 7.69 -9.35
N LYS A 397 24.60 6.96 -8.56
CA LYS A 397 24.42 6.89 -7.11
C LYS A 397 25.73 6.52 -6.43
N LEU A 398 26.03 7.21 -5.33
CA LEU A 398 27.15 6.92 -4.45
C LEU A 398 26.63 6.48 -3.07
N GLN A 399 27.11 5.34 -2.57
CA GLN A 399 26.79 4.82 -1.25
C GLN A 399 28.07 4.65 -0.44
N ILE A 400 28.23 5.43 0.63
CA ILE A 400 29.45 5.51 1.43
C ILE A 400 29.25 4.76 2.76
N THR A 401 30.30 4.08 3.21
CA THR A 401 30.42 3.45 4.52
C THR A 401 31.63 4.03 5.24
N GLY A 402 31.48 4.49 6.49
CA GLY A 402 32.57 5.12 7.25
C GLY A 402 32.74 6.63 7.00
N GLN A 403 31.63 7.37 6.96
CA GLN A 403 31.64 8.80 6.66
C GLN A 403 32.37 9.62 7.74
N LYS A 404 33.31 10.47 7.30
CA LYS A 404 34.08 11.42 8.10
C LYS A 404 33.82 12.83 7.59
N ALA A 405 33.86 13.82 8.50
CA ALA A 405 33.78 15.22 8.13
C ALA A 405 35.04 15.62 7.34
N ASP A 406 34.89 16.55 6.39
CA ASP A 406 35.99 17.17 5.63
C ASP A 406 36.71 16.29 4.59
N VAL A 407 35.99 15.33 4.00
CA VAL A 407 36.51 14.43 2.95
C VAL A 407 35.67 14.58 1.66
N ASP A 408 36.33 14.81 0.52
CA ASP A 408 35.66 14.87 -0.80
C ASP A 408 35.41 13.46 -1.37
N TYR A 409 34.20 12.95 -1.14
CA TYR A 409 33.76 11.65 -1.65
C TYR A 409 33.50 11.58 -3.15
N SER A 410 33.46 12.73 -3.86
CA SER A 410 33.31 12.76 -5.32
C SER A 410 34.49 12.10 -6.06
N LEU A 411 35.61 11.91 -5.37
CA LEU A 411 36.78 11.19 -5.87
C LEU A 411 36.47 9.73 -6.22
N PHE A 412 35.53 9.06 -5.52
CA PHE A 412 35.07 7.72 -5.92
C PHE A 412 34.37 7.72 -7.27
N GLU A 413 33.52 8.72 -7.51
CA GLU A 413 32.79 8.84 -8.78
C GLU A 413 33.72 9.16 -9.94
N LYS A 414 34.68 10.08 -9.72
CA LYS A 414 35.71 10.44 -10.71
C LYS A 414 36.53 9.22 -11.14
N GLU A 415 36.94 8.41 -10.17
CA GLU A 415 37.71 7.20 -10.46
C GLU A 415 36.87 6.14 -11.19
N ALA A 416 35.62 5.93 -10.76
CA ALA A 416 34.71 4.98 -11.40
C ALA A 416 34.42 5.35 -12.87
N VAL A 417 34.30 6.66 -13.17
CA VAL A 417 34.16 7.15 -14.55
C VAL A 417 35.46 6.99 -15.33
N ARG A 418 36.62 7.29 -14.73
CA ARG A 418 37.94 7.16 -15.37
C ARG A 418 38.20 5.72 -15.80
N VAL A 419 38.02 4.75 -14.91
CA VAL A 419 38.30 3.34 -15.20
C VAL A 419 37.37 2.81 -16.28
N LEU A 420 36.08 3.12 -16.24
CA LEU A 420 35.13 2.69 -17.27
C LEU A 420 35.37 3.38 -18.63
N SER A 421 35.91 4.60 -18.64
CA SER A 421 36.32 5.25 -19.89
C SER A 421 37.47 4.53 -20.61
N GLN A 422 38.22 3.68 -19.89
CA GLN A 422 39.32 2.86 -20.40
C GLN A 422 38.91 1.39 -20.58
N SER A 423 37.60 1.09 -20.44
CA SER A 423 37.08 -0.27 -20.51
C SER A 423 37.44 -0.96 -21.82
N PRO A 424 37.80 -2.26 -21.79
CA PRO A 424 37.81 -3.09 -22.99
C PRO A 424 36.42 -3.11 -23.64
N LYS A 425 36.36 -3.49 -24.92
CA LYS A 425 35.09 -3.56 -25.66
C LYS A 425 34.15 -4.62 -25.07
N TRP A 426 32.91 -4.23 -24.86
CA TRP A 426 31.83 -5.08 -24.39
C TRP A 426 31.18 -5.81 -25.56
N ILE A 427 30.53 -6.93 -25.24
CA ILE A 427 29.63 -7.60 -26.17
C ILE A 427 28.34 -6.77 -26.19
N PRO A 428 27.95 -6.18 -27.34
CA PRO A 428 26.77 -5.32 -27.44
C PRO A 428 25.47 -6.11 -27.24
N GLY A 429 24.40 -5.39 -26.91
CA GLY A 429 23.08 -6.00 -26.88
C GLY A 429 22.55 -6.29 -28.29
N GLU A 430 21.71 -7.31 -28.42
CA GLU A 430 21.07 -7.67 -29.69
C GLU A 430 19.54 -7.62 -29.56
N GLN A 431 18.88 -7.17 -30.61
CA GLN A 431 17.44 -7.24 -30.75
C GLN A 431 17.09 -7.64 -32.18
N LYS A 432 16.28 -8.70 -32.33
CA LYS A 432 15.93 -9.30 -33.64
C LYS A 432 17.16 -9.62 -34.51
N GLY A 433 18.29 -9.96 -33.86
CA GLY A 433 19.56 -10.24 -34.53
C GLY A 433 20.40 -9.01 -34.90
N GLU A 434 19.91 -7.79 -34.66
CA GLU A 434 20.67 -6.55 -34.87
C GLU A 434 21.30 -6.05 -33.57
N LYS A 435 22.54 -5.57 -33.65
CA LYS A 435 23.21 -4.93 -32.51
C LYS A 435 22.56 -3.58 -32.22
N ILE A 436 22.24 -3.32 -30.95
CA ILE A 436 21.61 -2.06 -30.51
C ILE A 436 22.39 -1.40 -29.37
N ASP A 437 22.20 -0.09 -29.24
CA ASP A 437 22.72 0.68 -28.11
C ASP A 437 21.85 0.40 -26.88
N VAL A 438 22.46 0.00 -25.77
CA VAL A 438 21.73 -0.41 -24.56
C VAL A 438 22.27 0.33 -23.34
N GLN A 439 21.37 0.94 -22.58
CA GLN A 439 21.69 1.52 -21.30
C GLN A 439 21.98 0.42 -20.27
N TYR A 440 23.13 0.53 -19.61
CA TYR A 440 23.63 -0.42 -18.63
C TYR A 440 24.06 0.31 -17.35
N ALA A 441 23.97 -0.35 -16.20
CA ALA A 441 24.46 0.18 -14.93
C ALA A 441 25.34 -0.84 -14.21
N LEU A 442 26.53 -0.42 -13.78
CA LEU A 442 27.51 -1.28 -13.11
C LEU A 442 27.80 -0.75 -11.70
N PRO A 443 27.65 -1.56 -10.63
CA PRO A 443 28.12 -1.22 -9.30
C PRO A 443 29.62 -1.50 -9.17
N ILE A 444 30.40 -0.49 -8.81
CA ILE A 444 31.84 -0.57 -8.55
C ILE A 444 32.05 -0.38 -7.04
N ARG A 445 32.62 -1.39 -6.38
CA ARG A 445 32.87 -1.38 -4.93
C ARG A 445 34.33 -1.03 -4.64
N PHE A 446 34.53 -0.01 -3.82
CA PHE A 446 35.79 0.36 -3.20
C PHE A 446 35.80 -0.17 -1.77
N SER A 447 36.61 -1.19 -1.51
CA SER A 447 36.79 -1.79 -0.18
C SER A 447 38.28 -1.90 0.12
N ILE A 448 38.65 -1.74 1.39
CA ILE A 448 40.02 -1.91 1.84
C ILE A 448 40.19 -3.40 2.19
N PRO A 449 41.13 -4.14 1.56
CA PRO A 449 41.41 -5.51 1.96
C PRO A 449 41.80 -5.52 3.44
N LYS A 450 41.13 -6.34 4.25
CA LYS A 450 41.66 -6.68 5.58
C LYS A 450 42.83 -7.60 5.33
N ASP A 451 44.04 -7.17 5.67
CA ASP A 451 45.24 -8.02 5.55
C ASP A 451 44.95 -9.36 6.23
N SER A 452 44.96 -10.43 5.43
CA SER A 452 45.11 -11.77 5.94
C SER A 452 46.47 -11.78 6.63
N GLU A 453 46.47 -11.95 7.96
CA GLU A 453 47.66 -12.11 8.78
C GLU A 453 48.72 -12.92 8.03
N SER A 454 49.81 -12.24 7.65
CA SER A 454 51.03 -12.90 7.25
C SER A 454 51.49 -13.74 8.44
N LYS A 455 51.44 -15.06 8.26
CA LYS A 455 51.99 -16.03 9.20
C LYS A 455 53.50 -15.94 9.26
#